data_AF-A0A536H9M5-F1
#
_entry.id   AF-A0A536H9M5-F1
#
_cell.length_a   1.000
_cell.length_b   1.000
_cell.length_c   1.000
_cell.angle_alpha   90.00
_cell.angle_beta   90.00
_cell.angle_gamma   90.00
#
_symmetry.space_group_name_H-M   'P 1'
#
loop_
_entity.id
_entity.type
_entity.pdbx_description
1 polymer ?
#
loop_
_entity_poly.entity_id
_entity_poly.type
_entity_poly.pdbx_seq_one_letter_code
_entity_poly.pdbx_strand_id
1 'polypeptide(L)'
;MARDDGKVWLVNYALPGEVVEAEPRGRQGGVAVAAATRVIEASPHRVAAPCPYFGACGGCQLQHAAYAHQLELKRQVVEEAWSRAGLRLPPDTAVVGMDDPWRYRIRGEFEALANAGGWRFGFHRMRSHSVLPIDSCLIHDERIERALPAFASAANELQLKDLQNLLLTVEPAGTGLLWRMRFRGREPRWPRDEFAHRVAELLPASTLLDDAMSLEFWDLTFRVRSDTFVQTNFRQMLVLYRTALDMLAAKSDERVLDLYAGIGTISVSVARHAASVTAIEENPHAVQLGRLNARINSARVEYLPGKVEAVLRGIRLGQHQAAILDPPRAGCEPAALAELIRLGPERLVYVSCEPSTHARDLIGLVRGGYRVRRAAIVDMFPQTYHIESVALLERNG
;
A
#
# COMPACT_ATOMS: atom_id res chain seq x y z
N MET A 1 -12.11 17.78 -11.11
CA MET A 1 -12.01 17.88 -12.58
C MET A 1 -12.77 19.12 -13.01
N ALA A 2 -12.24 19.93 -13.91
CA ALA A 2 -12.92 21.10 -14.47
C ALA A 2 -13.09 20.95 -15.99
N ARG A 3 -14.08 21.63 -16.57
CA ARG A 3 -14.29 21.70 -18.01
C ARG A 3 -14.27 23.16 -18.44
N ASP A 4 -13.53 23.43 -19.50
CA ASP A 4 -13.32 24.77 -20.06
C ASP A 4 -13.27 24.63 -21.59
N ASP A 5 -14.22 25.23 -22.31
CA ASP A 5 -14.39 25.12 -23.77
C ASP A 5 -14.26 23.68 -24.33
N GLY A 6 -14.92 22.72 -23.67
CA GLY A 6 -14.90 21.31 -24.06
C GLY A 6 -13.60 20.56 -23.69
N LYS A 7 -12.59 21.25 -23.16
CA LYS A 7 -11.35 20.66 -22.66
C LYS A 7 -11.50 20.25 -21.20
N VAL A 8 -11.03 19.04 -20.89
CA VAL A 8 -10.99 18.52 -19.52
C VAL A 8 -9.67 18.90 -18.85
N TRP A 9 -9.78 19.47 -17.65
CA TRP A 9 -8.65 19.83 -16.79
C TRP A 9 -8.67 19.02 -15.49
N LEU A 10 -7.52 18.43 -15.15
CA LEU A 10 -7.24 17.93 -13.80
C LEU A 10 -6.63 19.08 -13.00
N VAL A 11 -7.39 19.63 -12.07
CA VAL A 11 -6.96 20.75 -11.23
C VAL A 11 -6.52 20.19 -9.87
N ASN A 12 -5.21 20.16 -9.63
CA ASN A 12 -4.65 19.73 -8.36
C ASN A 12 -5.02 20.72 -7.25
N TYR A 13 -5.29 20.21 -6.04
CA TYR A 13 -5.59 20.98 -4.84
C TYR A 13 -6.89 21.81 -4.86
N ALA A 14 -7.77 21.53 -5.82
CA ALA A 14 -9.15 22.01 -5.84
C ALA A 14 -10.12 20.88 -5.47
N LEU A 15 -11.17 21.21 -4.71
CA LEU A 15 -12.26 20.30 -4.39
C LEU A 15 -13.44 20.49 -5.37
N PRO A 16 -14.30 19.48 -5.53
CA PRO A 16 -15.56 19.66 -6.24
C PRO A 16 -16.40 20.81 -5.66
N GLY A 17 -17.01 21.59 -6.54
CA GLY A 17 -17.85 22.74 -6.17
C GLY A 17 -17.10 24.06 -5.96
N GLU A 18 -15.77 24.08 -6.06
CA GLU A 18 -14.99 25.30 -5.85
C GLU A 18 -14.84 26.16 -7.10
N VAL A 19 -14.72 27.46 -6.87
CA VAL A 19 -14.21 28.43 -7.85
C VAL A 19 -12.78 28.76 -7.48
N VAL A 20 -11.84 28.51 -8.40
CA VAL A 20 -10.40 28.68 -8.15
C VAL A 20 -9.72 29.40 -9.31
N GLU A 21 -8.65 30.13 -9.00
CA GLU A 21 -7.62 30.45 -9.97
C GLU A 21 -6.66 29.27 -10.06
N ALA A 22 -6.31 28.87 -11.27
CA ALA A 22 -5.43 27.72 -11.49
C ALA A 22 -4.39 28.01 -12.57
N GLU A 23 -3.17 27.56 -12.32
CA GLU A 23 -2.05 27.68 -13.26
C GLU A 23 -1.82 26.36 -14.01
N PRO A 24 -1.68 26.37 -15.36
CA PRO A 24 -1.31 25.19 -16.12
C PRO A 24 0.02 24.58 -15.66
N ARG A 25 0.06 23.26 -15.54
CA ARG A 25 1.24 22.46 -15.14
C ARG A 25 1.59 21.38 -16.18
N GLY A 26 1.11 21.54 -17.41
CA GLY A 26 1.37 20.62 -18.52
C GLY A 26 0.26 19.59 -18.73
N ARG A 27 0.65 18.35 -19.06
CA ARG A 27 -0.28 17.24 -19.35
C ARG A 27 0.14 15.97 -18.62
N GLN A 28 -0.83 15.16 -18.24
CA GLN A 28 -0.64 13.84 -17.65
C GLN A 28 -1.53 12.84 -18.38
N GLY A 29 -0.93 11.82 -19.00
CA GLY A 29 -1.69 10.85 -19.81
C GLY A 29 -2.52 11.50 -20.93
N GLY A 30 -2.02 12.59 -21.53
CA GLY A 30 -2.73 13.34 -22.56
C GLY A 30 -3.78 14.34 -22.04
N VAL A 31 -4.18 14.28 -20.77
CA VAL A 31 -5.13 15.22 -20.16
C VAL A 31 -4.41 16.47 -19.66
N ALA A 32 -5.01 17.65 -19.83
CA ALA A 32 -4.43 18.89 -19.34
C ALA A 32 -4.50 18.97 -17.82
N VAL A 33 -3.43 19.50 -17.22
CA VAL A 33 -3.29 19.59 -15.77
C VAL A 33 -3.04 21.03 -15.37
N ALA A 34 -3.70 21.46 -14.31
CA ALA A 34 -3.46 22.73 -13.64
C ALA A 34 -3.31 22.51 -12.14
N ALA A 35 -2.81 23.50 -11.41
CA ALA A 35 -2.81 23.53 -9.95
C ALA A 35 -3.54 24.76 -9.48
N ALA A 36 -4.48 24.60 -8.53
CA ALA A 36 -5.13 25.72 -7.88
C ALA A 36 -4.10 26.57 -7.13
N THR A 37 -4.04 27.86 -7.44
CA THR A 37 -3.16 28.85 -6.80
C THR A 37 -3.91 29.70 -5.79
N ARG A 38 -5.20 29.94 -6.03
CA ARG A 38 -6.09 30.67 -5.12
C ARG A 38 -7.49 30.09 -5.17
N VAL A 39 -8.10 29.92 -4.00
CA VAL A 39 -9.50 29.53 -3.86
C VAL A 39 -10.32 30.81 -3.70
N ILE A 40 -11.25 31.06 -4.63
CA ILE A 40 -12.13 32.22 -4.64
C ILE A 40 -13.41 31.89 -3.86
N GLU A 41 -14.03 30.77 -4.19
CA GLU A 41 -15.19 30.22 -3.48
C GLU A 41 -14.84 28.82 -2.99
N ALA A 42 -14.75 28.68 -1.66
CA ALA A 42 -14.34 27.44 -1.03
C ALA A 42 -15.52 26.47 -0.87
N SER A 43 -15.24 25.18 -1.03
CA SER A 43 -16.19 24.11 -0.69
C SER A 43 -16.43 24.11 0.83
N PRO A 44 -17.66 23.80 1.31
CA PRO A 44 -17.92 23.62 2.73
C PRO A 44 -17.09 22.48 3.35
N HIS A 45 -16.53 21.59 2.52
CA HIS A 45 -15.67 20.49 2.95
C HIS A 45 -14.18 20.86 2.97
N ARG A 46 -13.80 22.09 2.58
CA ARG A 46 -12.40 22.53 2.63
C ARG A 46 -11.98 22.77 4.08
N VAL A 47 -10.79 22.26 4.43
CA VAL A 47 -10.12 22.55 5.69
C VAL A 47 -8.71 23.07 5.43
N ALA A 48 -8.12 23.75 6.41
CA ALA A 48 -6.72 24.11 6.36
C ALA A 48 -5.86 22.85 6.47
N ALA A 49 -4.95 22.63 5.51
CA ALA A 49 -4.02 21.52 5.58
C ALA A 49 -3.02 21.76 6.74
N PRO A 50 -2.92 20.87 7.74
CA PRO A 50 -2.10 21.12 8.93
C PRO A 50 -0.60 20.92 8.67
N CYS A 51 -0.22 20.18 7.63
CA CYS A 51 1.19 19.94 7.33
C CYS A 51 1.85 21.16 6.66
N PRO A 52 2.96 21.69 7.19
CA PRO A 52 3.65 22.84 6.60
C PRO A 52 4.27 22.54 5.23
N TYR A 53 4.41 21.26 4.87
CA TYR A 53 4.96 20.81 3.59
C TYR A 53 3.89 20.46 2.56
N PHE A 54 2.59 20.58 2.90
CA PHE A 54 1.50 20.27 1.97
C PHE A 54 1.58 21.16 0.72
N GLY A 55 1.36 20.57 -0.46
CA GLY A 55 1.53 21.27 -1.75
C GLY A 55 2.94 21.17 -2.34
N ALA A 56 3.98 21.14 -1.50
CA ALA A 56 5.38 21.01 -1.92
C ALA A 56 5.90 19.56 -1.87
N CYS A 57 5.55 18.84 -0.80
CA CYS A 57 5.86 17.43 -0.60
C CYS A 57 5.00 16.55 -1.51
N GLY A 58 5.58 15.52 -2.13
CA GLY A 58 4.84 14.56 -2.95
C GLY A 58 3.96 13.58 -2.17
N GLY A 59 4.00 13.58 -0.83
CA GLY A 59 3.40 12.54 0.01
C GLY A 59 1.88 12.58 0.16
N CYS A 60 1.27 13.75 0.38
CA CYS A 60 -0.16 13.90 0.66
C CYS A 60 -0.84 14.82 -0.36
N GLN A 61 -2.09 14.53 -0.71
CA GLN A 61 -2.85 15.29 -1.73
C GLN A 61 -4.22 15.76 -1.25
N LEU A 62 -4.76 15.21 -0.16
CA LEU A 62 -6.13 15.46 0.29
C LEU A 62 -6.24 16.16 1.66
N GLN A 63 -5.15 16.59 2.29
CA GLN A 63 -5.20 17.26 3.61
C GLN A 63 -6.05 18.53 3.65
N HIS A 64 -6.36 19.12 2.49
CA HIS A 64 -7.22 20.29 2.36
C HIS A 64 -8.72 19.95 2.31
N ALA A 65 -9.08 18.66 2.42
CA ALA A 65 -10.45 18.18 2.48
C ALA A 65 -10.74 17.57 3.86
N ALA A 66 -11.90 17.89 4.44
CA ALA A 66 -12.39 17.25 5.65
C ALA A 66 -12.39 15.72 5.48
N TYR A 67 -12.02 14.99 6.52
CA TYR A 67 -11.74 13.56 6.39
C TYR A 67 -12.95 12.75 5.88
N ALA A 68 -14.15 13.02 6.38
CA ALA A 68 -15.39 12.40 5.88
C ALA A 68 -15.56 12.59 4.37
N HIS A 69 -15.25 13.78 3.86
CA HIS A 69 -15.31 14.07 2.43
C HIS A 69 -14.20 13.36 1.64
N GLN A 70 -13.03 13.09 2.23
CA GLN A 70 -12.01 12.25 1.58
C GLN A 70 -12.56 10.85 1.29
N LEU A 71 -13.31 10.26 2.21
CA LEU A 71 -13.93 8.94 2.03
C LEU A 71 -14.97 8.95 0.91
N GLU A 72 -15.79 10.01 0.83
CA GLU A 72 -16.76 10.21 -0.26
C GLU A 72 -16.06 10.33 -1.62
N LEU A 73 -15.01 11.14 -1.73
CA LEU A 73 -14.22 11.28 -2.95
C LEU A 73 -13.61 9.95 -3.38
N LYS A 74 -13.08 9.17 -2.44
CA LYS A 74 -12.52 7.84 -2.73
C LYS A 74 -13.58 6.87 -3.23
N ARG A 75 -14.78 6.90 -2.65
CA ARG A 75 -15.92 6.11 -3.15
C ARG A 75 -16.27 6.48 -4.58
N GLN A 76 -16.39 7.77 -4.88
CA GLN A 76 -16.72 8.27 -6.23
C GLN A 76 -15.70 7.80 -7.26
N VAL A 77 -14.39 7.83 -6.94
CA VAL A 77 -13.34 7.34 -7.85
C VAL A 77 -13.53 5.86 -8.19
N VAL A 78 -13.84 5.01 -7.21
CA VAL A 78 -14.10 3.58 -7.44
C VAL A 78 -15.36 3.38 -8.27
N GLU A 79 -16.44 4.08 -7.92
CA GLU A 79 -17.72 4.01 -8.63
C GLU A 79 -17.58 4.41 -10.12
N GLU A 80 -16.86 5.51 -10.39
CA GLU A 80 -16.56 5.94 -11.76
C GLU A 80 -15.72 4.91 -12.51
N ALA A 81 -14.67 4.36 -11.88
CA ALA A 81 -13.82 3.35 -12.51
C ALA A 81 -14.61 2.10 -12.91
N TRP A 82 -15.48 1.63 -12.01
CA TRP A 82 -16.36 0.48 -12.27
C TRP A 82 -17.38 0.79 -13.36
N SER A 83 -18.02 1.96 -13.29
CA SER A 83 -19.01 2.39 -14.29
C SER A 83 -18.41 2.46 -15.70
N ARG A 84 -17.18 2.98 -15.86
CA ARG A 84 -16.48 3.02 -17.15
C ARG A 84 -16.17 1.64 -17.71
N ALA A 85 -15.97 0.64 -16.85
CA ALA A 85 -15.81 -0.76 -17.24
C ALA A 85 -17.13 -1.49 -17.53
N GLY A 86 -18.29 -0.82 -17.35
CA GLY A 86 -19.62 -1.43 -17.48
C GLY A 86 -20.07 -2.22 -16.25
N LEU A 87 -19.45 -1.97 -15.10
CA LEU A 87 -19.82 -2.57 -13.81
C LEU A 87 -20.58 -1.55 -12.96
N ARG A 88 -21.39 -2.05 -12.03
CA ARG A 88 -22.03 -1.24 -10.99
C ARG A 88 -21.44 -1.59 -9.65
N LEU A 89 -20.97 -0.59 -8.91
CA LEU A 89 -20.55 -0.76 -7.52
C LEU A 89 -21.78 -1.15 -6.66
N PRO A 90 -21.74 -2.22 -5.85
CA PRO A 90 -22.85 -2.60 -4.99
C PRO A 90 -23.29 -1.43 -4.08
N PRO A 91 -24.59 -1.12 -3.96
CA PRO A 91 -25.05 0.02 -3.16
C PRO A 91 -24.59 -0.05 -1.69
N ASP A 92 -24.55 -1.26 -1.14
CA ASP A 92 -24.13 -1.60 0.22
C ASP A 92 -22.59 -1.66 0.41
N THR A 93 -21.82 -1.21 -0.58
CA THR A 93 -20.36 -1.14 -0.48
C THR A 93 -19.95 -0.28 0.71
N ALA A 94 -19.28 -0.88 1.69
CA ALA A 94 -18.74 -0.18 2.84
C ALA A 94 -17.54 0.71 2.44
N VAL A 95 -17.40 1.87 3.07
CA VAL A 95 -16.21 2.73 2.97
C VAL A 95 -15.64 2.88 4.36
N VAL A 96 -14.54 2.19 4.64
CA VAL A 96 -13.97 2.04 5.98
C VAL A 96 -12.78 2.98 6.14
N GLY A 97 -12.99 4.03 6.92
CA GLY A 97 -11.97 5.03 7.26
C GLY A 97 -11.17 4.68 8.53
N MET A 98 -10.48 5.68 9.06
CA MET A 98 -9.80 5.65 10.37
C MET A 98 -10.43 6.68 11.31
N ASP A 99 -10.57 6.33 12.58
CA ASP A 99 -11.04 7.30 13.60
C ASP A 99 -10.05 8.45 13.78
N ASP A 100 -8.75 8.14 13.78
CA ASP A 100 -7.65 9.10 13.74
C ASP A 100 -6.82 8.88 12.46
N PRO A 101 -6.97 9.73 11.42
CA PRO A 101 -6.33 9.55 10.13
C PRO A 101 -4.88 10.07 10.07
N TRP A 102 -4.19 10.10 11.21
CA TRP A 102 -2.81 10.56 11.38
C TRP A 102 -1.95 9.47 12.04
N ARG A 103 -0.62 9.67 12.05
CA ARG A 103 0.34 8.78 12.72
C ARG A 103 0.24 7.28 12.36
N TYR A 104 -0.34 6.96 11.21
CA TYR A 104 -0.65 5.59 10.84
C TYR A 104 0.51 4.89 10.12
N ARG A 105 1.42 5.67 9.52
CA ARG A 105 2.44 5.16 8.61
C ARG A 105 3.67 4.68 9.39
N ILE A 106 3.75 3.37 9.57
CA ILE A 106 4.83 2.68 10.27
C ILE A 106 6.07 2.46 9.41
N ARG A 107 6.03 2.80 8.11
CA ARG A 107 7.13 2.56 7.17
C ARG A 107 7.37 3.73 6.22
N GLY A 108 8.62 4.14 6.07
CA GLY A 108 9.02 5.19 5.13
C GLY A 108 10.40 4.94 4.52
N GLU A 109 10.57 5.39 3.27
CA GLU A 109 11.85 5.49 2.57
C GLU A 109 12.13 6.99 2.39
N PHE A 110 13.26 7.45 2.91
CA PHE A 110 13.62 8.85 3.00
C PHE A 110 14.90 9.12 2.24
N GLU A 111 14.84 9.99 1.25
CA GLU A 111 15.98 10.35 0.43
C GLU A 111 16.99 11.16 1.22
N ALA A 112 18.27 10.84 1.05
CA ALA A 112 19.37 11.54 1.65
C ALA A 112 19.75 12.77 0.81
N LEU A 113 19.83 13.91 1.48
CA LEU A 113 20.27 15.19 0.92
C LEU A 113 21.51 15.67 1.68
N ALA A 114 22.62 15.80 0.98
CA ALA A 114 23.80 16.49 1.51
C ALA A 114 23.63 18.01 1.33
N ASN A 115 23.88 18.77 2.39
CA ASN A 115 23.94 20.23 2.36
C ASN A 115 25.18 20.74 3.14
N ALA A 116 25.36 22.06 3.23
CA ALA A 116 26.50 22.67 3.93
C ALA A 116 26.60 22.29 5.42
N GLY A 117 25.48 21.93 6.06
CA GLY A 117 25.40 21.45 7.44
C GLY A 117 25.38 19.91 7.58
N GLY A 118 25.63 19.17 6.49
CA GLY A 118 25.67 17.71 6.47
C GLY A 118 24.43 17.05 5.84
N TRP A 119 24.26 15.77 6.12
CA TRP A 119 23.14 14.94 5.70
C TRP A 119 21.84 15.35 6.39
N ARG A 120 20.77 15.37 5.59
CA ARG A 120 19.37 15.39 6.03
C ARG A 120 18.59 14.36 5.25
N PHE A 121 17.41 14.01 5.76
CA PHE A 121 16.49 13.09 5.11
C PHE A 121 15.19 13.81 4.70
N GLY A 122 14.58 13.33 3.63
CA GLY A 122 13.41 13.98 3.06
C GLY A 122 12.64 13.14 2.05
N PHE A 123 11.70 13.78 1.38
CA PHE A 123 10.96 13.20 0.28
C PHE A 123 11.25 13.92 -1.02
N HIS A 124 10.98 13.26 -2.14
CA HIS A 124 10.91 13.95 -3.43
C HIS A 124 9.83 15.04 -3.38
N ARG A 125 10.17 16.23 -3.90
CA ARG A 125 9.18 17.27 -4.16
C ARG A 125 8.14 16.75 -5.14
N MET A 126 6.93 17.29 -5.05
CA MET A 126 5.85 16.89 -5.95
C MET A 126 6.29 16.99 -7.41
N ARG A 127 6.26 15.87 -8.14
CA ARG A 127 6.65 15.77 -9.57
C ARG A 127 8.09 16.24 -9.86
N SER A 128 9.03 16.05 -8.94
CA SER A 128 10.43 16.38 -9.12
C SER A 128 11.33 15.38 -8.40
N HIS A 129 12.54 15.14 -8.93
CA HIS A 129 13.56 14.34 -8.24
C HIS A 129 14.35 15.13 -7.18
N SER A 130 14.03 16.41 -6.99
CA SER A 130 14.64 17.22 -5.94
C SER A 130 14.12 16.81 -4.57
N VAL A 131 15.03 16.68 -3.60
CA VAL A 131 14.69 16.29 -2.23
C VAL A 131 14.25 17.52 -1.43
N LEU A 132 13.06 17.43 -0.82
CA LEU A 132 12.58 18.32 0.22
C LEU A 132 12.95 17.70 1.57
N PRO A 133 13.92 18.26 2.31
CA PRO A 133 14.18 17.83 3.67
C PRO A 133 12.95 18.13 4.53
N ILE A 134 12.60 17.20 5.42
CA ILE A 134 11.48 17.35 6.33
C ILE A 134 11.94 17.12 7.77
N ASP A 135 11.37 17.89 8.68
CA ASP A 135 11.62 17.78 10.12
C ASP A 135 10.45 17.09 10.84
N SER A 136 9.30 16.98 10.16
CA SER A 136 8.10 16.28 10.62
C SER A 136 7.24 15.80 9.45
N CYS A 137 6.42 14.79 9.70
CA CYS A 137 5.41 14.27 8.80
C CYS A 137 4.23 13.67 9.58
N LEU A 138 3.12 14.42 9.65
CA LEU A 138 1.93 14.08 10.47
C LEU A 138 1.32 12.69 10.21
N ILE A 139 1.56 12.08 9.04
CA ILE A 139 1.06 10.73 8.74
C ILE A 139 2.01 9.62 9.20
N HIS A 140 3.29 9.90 9.47
CA HIS A 140 4.24 8.92 9.98
C HIS A 140 4.13 8.76 11.49
N ASP A 141 4.43 7.54 11.95
CA ASP A 141 4.64 7.25 13.37
C ASP A 141 5.73 8.19 13.92
N GLU A 142 5.50 8.73 15.11
CA GLU A 142 6.41 9.70 15.73
C GLU A 142 7.81 9.13 15.98
N ARG A 143 7.95 7.80 16.13
CA ARG A 143 9.25 7.14 16.24
C ARG A 143 10.09 7.34 14.98
N ILE A 144 9.47 7.41 13.81
CA ILE A 144 10.16 7.73 12.56
C ILE A 144 10.59 9.19 12.57
N GLU A 145 9.71 10.12 12.97
CA GLU A 145 10.06 11.55 13.07
C GLU A 145 11.28 11.78 13.98
N ARG A 146 11.33 11.09 15.12
CA ARG A 146 12.49 11.14 16.04
C ARG A 146 13.74 10.48 15.46
N ALA A 147 13.58 9.42 14.66
CA ALA A 147 14.71 8.68 14.09
C ALA A 147 15.44 9.46 12.99
N LEU A 148 14.74 10.20 12.12
CA LEU A 148 15.38 10.93 11.01
C LEU A 148 16.56 11.83 11.44
N PRO A 149 16.43 12.73 12.43
CA PRO A 149 17.55 13.55 12.87
C PRO A 149 18.65 12.74 13.56
N ALA A 150 18.31 11.65 14.28
CA ALA A 150 19.30 10.80 14.94
C ALA A 150 20.21 10.08 13.92
N PHE A 151 19.61 9.48 12.89
CA PHE A 151 20.37 8.85 11.80
C PHE A 151 21.21 9.88 11.04
N ALA A 152 20.69 11.10 10.84
CA ALA A 152 21.43 12.17 10.19
C ALA A 152 22.64 12.62 11.04
N SER A 153 22.47 12.81 12.35
CA SER A 153 23.56 13.18 13.27
C SER A 153 24.67 12.14 13.24
N ALA A 154 24.34 10.85 13.43
CA ALA A 154 25.32 9.77 13.39
C ALA A 154 26.05 9.71 12.03
N ALA A 155 25.33 9.92 10.92
CA ALA A 155 25.94 9.93 9.59
C ALA A 155 26.92 11.09 9.40
N ASN A 156 26.62 12.25 9.98
CA ASN A 156 27.47 13.43 9.92
C ASN A 156 28.70 13.31 10.82
N GLU A 157 28.53 12.84 12.05
CA GLU A 157 29.62 12.61 13.01
C GLU A 157 30.64 11.61 12.45
N LEU A 158 30.17 10.54 11.81
CA LEU A 158 31.01 9.51 11.18
C LEU A 158 31.39 9.85 9.72
N GLN A 159 31.04 11.05 9.25
CA GLN A 159 31.40 11.57 7.93
C GLN A 159 31.07 10.59 6.78
N LEU A 160 29.90 9.94 6.85
CA LEU A 160 29.45 9.00 5.83
C LEU A 160 29.33 9.71 4.47
N LYS A 161 29.60 8.96 3.40
CA LYS A 161 29.56 9.45 2.02
C LYS A 161 28.55 8.68 1.20
N ASP A 162 28.14 9.28 0.09
CA ASP A 162 27.31 8.63 -0.93
C ASP A 162 25.99 8.06 -0.40
N LEU A 163 25.41 8.63 0.65
CA LEU A 163 24.09 8.20 1.12
C LEU A 163 23.05 8.44 0.03
N GLN A 164 22.25 7.41 -0.22
CA GLN A 164 21.13 7.46 -1.15
C GLN A 164 19.84 7.67 -0.38
N ASN A 165 19.48 6.72 0.49
CA ASN A 165 18.27 6.81 1.27
C ASN A 165 18.35 5.98 2.56
N LEU A 166 17.41 6.26 3.45
CA LEU A 166 17.18 5.57 4.71
C LEU A 166 15.78 4.97 4.67
N LEU A 167 15.67 3.67 4.87
CA LEU A 167 14.42 2.98 5.10
C LEU A 167 14.23 2.75 6.59
N LEU A 168 13.06 3.10 7.10
CA LEU A 168 12.64 2.83 8.48
C LEU A 168 11.31 2.09 8.48
N THR A 169 11.20 1.06 9.31
CA THR A 169 9.95 0.38 9.64
C THR A 169 9.85 0.22 11.15
N VAL A 170 8.74 0.67 11.69
CA VAL A 170 8.43 0.65 13.11
C VAL A 170 7.65 -0.62 13.46
N GLU A 171 8.03 -1.24 14.56
CA GLU A 171 7.27 -2.33 15.17
C GLU A 171 5.98 -1.79 15.81
N PRO A 172 4.79 -2.22 15.35
CA PRO A 172 3.53 -1.63 15.83
C PRO A 172 3.30 -1.75 17.33
N ALA A 173 3.61 -2.90 17.92
CA ALA A 173 3.31 -3.22 19.32
C ALA A 173 4.52 -3.16 20.26
N GLY A 174 5.72 -2.86 19.74
CA GLY A 174 6.98 -2.91 20.51
C GLY A 174 7.86 -1.69 20.29
N THR A 175 9.13 -1.80 20.69
CA THR A 175 10.14 -0.74 20.57
C THR A 175 11.03 -0.91 19.35
N GLY A 176 10.82 -1.97 18.55
CA GLY A 176 11.60 -2.26 17.36
C GLY A 176 11.57 -1.15 16.32
N LEU A 177 12.75 -0.78 15.82
CA LEU A 177 12.94 0.10 14.68
C LEU A 177 13.84 -0.62 13.67
N LEU A 178 13.21 -1.25 12.68
CA LEU A 178 13.90 -1.88 11.57
C LEU A 178 14.42 -0.82 10.61
N TRP A 179 15.73 -0.81 10.37
CA TRP A 179 16.37 0.20 9.55
C TRP A 179 17.23 -0.42 8.44
N ARG A 180 17.40 0.32 7.35
CA ARG A 180 18.35 0.01 6.28
C ARG A 180 18.83 1.29 5.62
N MET A 181 20.14 1.42 5.47
CA MET A 181 20.73 2.47 4.65
C MET A 181 21.05 1.95 3.26
N ARG A 182 20.90 2.81 2.26
CA ARG A 182 21.38 2.57 0.90
C ARG A 182 22.37 3.65 0.51
N PHE A 183 23.33 3.26 -0.31
CA PHE A 183 24.38 4.11 -0.83
C PHE A 183 24.28 4.19 -2.35
N ARG A 184 24.68 5.32 -2.93
CA ARG A 184 24.69 5.53 -4.37
C ARG A 184 25.76 4.63 -4.99
N GLY A 185 25.35 3.82 -5.96
CA GLY A 185 26.24 2.85 -6.60
C GLY A 185 26.49 1.63 -5.73
N ARG A 186 27.74 1.16 -5.68
CA ARG A 186 28.12 0.01 -4.85
C ARG A 186 28.26 0.45 -3.40
N GLU A 187 27.66 -0.30 -2.48
CA GLU A 187 27.82 -0.06 -1.04
C GLU A 187 29.31 -0.03 -0.66
N PRO A 188 29.80 1.09 -0.07
CA PRO A 188 31.19 1.21 0.35
C PRO A 188 31.44 0.36 1.60
N ARG A 189 32.70 0.22 2.00
CA ARG A 189 32.99 -0.15 3.39
C ARG A 189 32.72 1.07 4.26
N TRP A 190 31.95 0.88 5.33
CA TRP A 190 31.56 1.95 6.24
C TRP A 190 31.43 1.41 7.67
N PRO A 191 31.56 2.25 8.71
CA PRO A 191 31.57 1.80 10.11
C PRO A 191 30.15 1.49 10.60
N ARG A 192 29.53 0.43 10.06
CA ARG A 192 28.12 0.09 10.30
C ARG A 192 27.79 -0.15 11.77
N ASP A 193 28.64 -0.87 12.50
CA ASP A 193 28.40 -1.21 13.90
C ASP A 193 28.54 0.02 14.82
N GLU A 194 29.56 0.86 14.57
CA GLU A 194 29.75 2.14 15.25
C GLU A 194 28.58 3.09 14.96
N PHE A 195 28.14 3.16 13.71
CA PHE A 195 26.95 3.92 13.32
C PHE A 195 25.71 3.44 14.06
N ALA A 196 25.45 2.14 14.07
CA ALA A 196 24.30 1.57 14.77
C ALA A 196 24.35 1.86 16.28
N HIS A 197 25.52 1.72 16.91
CA HIS A 197 25.72 2.07 18.31
C HIS A 197 25.42 3.55 18.57
N ARG A 198 25.93 4.43 17.71
CA ARG A 198 25.71 5.87 17.84
C ARG A 198 24.25 6.26 17.69
N VAL A 199 23.53 5.66 16.73
CA VAL A 199 22.09 5.86 16.58
C VAL A 199 21.33 5.35 17.82
N ALA A 200 21.75 4.23 18.41
CA ALA A 200 21.11 3.69 19.61
C ALA A 200 21.27 4.62 20.82
N GLU A 201 22.43 5.28 20.98
CA GLU A 201 22.64 6.32 22.00
C GLU A 201 21.69 7.51 21.82
N LEU A 202 21.44 7.91 20.57
CA LEU A 202 20.54 9.01 20.22
C LEU A 202 19.06 8.64 20.33
N LEU A 203 18.73 7.34 20.31
CA LEU A 203 17.37 6.80 20.36
C LEU A 203 17.22 5.75 21.48
N PRO A 204 17.42 6.09 22.76
CA PRO A 204 17.45 5.12 23.86
C PRO A 204 16.10 4.41 24.08
N ALA A 205 15.00 4.95 23.54
CA ALA A 205 13.67 4.34 23.62
C ALA A 205 13.39 3.32 22.49
N SER A 206 14.29 3.16 21.52
CA SER A 206 14.12 2.30 20.36
C SER A 206 15.11 1.14 20.37
N THR A 207 14.64 -0.05 20.01
CA THR A 207 15.50 -1.20 19.75
C THR A 207 15.81 -1.22 18.26
N LEU A 208 17.05 -0.90 17.88
CA LEU A 208 17.45 -0.94 16.47
C LEU A 208 17.52 -2.38 15.97
N LEU A 209 16.81 -2.65 14.87
CA LEU A 209 16.80 -3.92 14.18
C LEU A 209 17.35 -3.69 12.77
N ASP A 210 18.26 -4.53 12.32
CA ASP A 210 19.02 -4.29 11.08
C ASP A 210 18.93 -5.45 10.07
N ASP A 211 18.27 -6.55 10.46
CA ASP A 211 17.97 -7.70 9.62
C ASP A 211 16.45 -7.91 9.46
N ALA A 212 15.76 -8.15 10.58
CA ALA A 212 14.36 -8.53 10.59
C ALA A 212 13.61 -8.04 11.83
N MET A 213 12.28 -8.02 11.71
CA MET A 213 11.31 -7.66 12.74
C MET A 213 10.17 -8.68 12.75
N SER A 214 9.44 -8.78 13.86
CA SER A 214 8.19 -9.53 13.93
C SER A 214 7.00 -8.58 13.89
N LEU A 215 5.97 -8.93 13.13
CA LEU A 215 4.65 -8.32 13.21
C LEU A 215 3.71 -9.33 13.85
N GLU A 216 3.01 -8.92 14.89
CA GLU A 216 2.12 -9.78 15.65
C GLU A 216 0.68 -9.25 15.59
N PHE A 217 -0.24 -10.10 15.14
CA PHE A 217 -1.67 -9.81 15.13
C PHE A 217 -2.48 -11.10 15.03
N TRP A 218 -3.68 -11.11 15.62
CA TRP A 218 -4.58 -12.26 15.62
C TRP A 218 -3.89 -13.56 16.10
N ASP A 219 -3.02 -13.48 17.11
CA ASP A 219 -2.25 -14.62 17.61
C ASP A 219 -1.33 -15.28 16.57
N LEU A 220 -0.98 -14.53 15.52
CA LEU A 220 -0.05 -14.94 14.47
C LEU A 220 1.19 -14.06 14.51
N THR A 221 2.33 -14.64 14.19
CA THR A 221 3.63 -13.97 14.15
C THR A 221 4.20 -14.01 12.74
N PHE A 222 4.52 -12.84 12.18
CA PHE A 222 5.08 -12.71 10.84
C PHE A 222 6.46 -12.08 10.89
N ARG A 223 7.46 -12.81 10.44
CA ARG A 223 8.80 -12.28 10.21
C ARG A 223 8.78 -11.39 8.97
N VAL A 224 9.32 -10.18 9.10
CA VAL A 224 9.48 -9.20 8.03
C VAL A 224 10.91 -8.70 7.96
N ARG A 225 11.38 -8.35 6.76
CA ARG A 225 12.72 -7.78 6.53
C ARG A 225 12.61 -6.42 5.86
N SER A 226 13.71 -5.66 5.89
CA SER A 226 13.76 -4.30 5.35
C SER A 226 13.55 -4.25 3.83
N ASP A 227 13.95 -5.27 3.09
CA ASP A 227 13.72 -5.36 1.64
C ASP A 227 12.37 -5.96 1.26
N THR A 228 11.61 -6.49 2.21
CA THR A 228 10.34 -7.14 1.90
C THR A 228 9.18 -6.15 2.03
N PHE A 229 8.18 -6.29 1.15
CA PHE A 229 6.98 -5.46 1.21
C PHE A 229 6.19 -5.74 2.50
N VAL A 230 5.77 -4.66 3.15
CA VAL A 230 4.89 -4.67 4.32
C VAL A 230 3.94 -3.49 4.15
N GLN A 231 2.66 -3.69 4.46
CA GLN A 231 1.68 -2.61 4.42
C GLN A 231 2.09 -1.48 5.38
N THR A 232 2.11 -0.25 4.87
CA THR A 232 2.66 0.87 5.65
C THR A 232 1.70 1.37 6.73
N ASN A 233 0.42 1.02 6.65
CA ASN A 233 -0.59 1.33 7.65
C ASN A 233 -1.04 0.04 8.32
N PHE A 234 -0.47 -0.25 9.50
CA PHE A 234 -0.75 -1.51 10.20
C PHE A 234 -2.22 -1.63 10.60
N ARG A 235 -2.84 -0.54 11.08
CA ARG A 235 -4.24 -0.55 11.53
C ARG A 235 -5.19 -0.86 10.37
N GLN A 236 -5.02 -0.18 9.23
CA GLN A 236 -5.86 -0.42 8.06
C GLN A 236 -5.52 -1.70 7.31
N MET A 237 -4.30 -2.21 7.41
CA MET A 237 -3.96 -3.57 6.97
C MET A 237 -4.85 -4.62 7.65
N LEU A 238 -5.01 -4.53 8.97
CA LEU A 238 -5.88 -5.46 9.70
C LEU A 238 -7.33 -5.36 9.26
N VAL A 239 -7.84 -4.14 9.03
CA VAL A 239 -9.19 -3.90 8.50
C VAL A 239 -9.36 -4.49 7.10
N LEU A 240 -8.41 -4.23 6.19
CA LEU A 240 -8.42 -4.74 4.83
C LEU A 240 -8.41 -6.27 4.79
N TYR A 241 -7.46 -6.88 5.53
CA TYR A 241 -7.34 -8.33 5.58
C TYR A 241 -8.54 -8.97 6.26
N ARG A 242 -9.09 -8.39 7.34
CA ARG A 242 -10.33 -8.87 7.96
C ARG A 242 -11.47 -8.86 6.96
N THR A 243 -11.65 -7.74 6.25
CA THR A 243 -12.68 -7.58 5.23
C THR A 243 -12.55 -8.65 4.13
N ALA A 244 -11.33 -8.88 3.64
CA ALA A 244 -11.07 -9.90 2.63
C ALA A 244 -11.34 -11.33 3.14
N LEU A 245 -10.94 -11.65 4.37
CA LEU A 245 -11.17 -12.95 5.00
C LEU A 245 -12.66 -13.21 5.26
N ASP A 246 -13.39 -12.20 5.75
CA ASP A 246 -14.83 -12.29 6.01
C ASP A 246 -15.64 -12.40 4.71
N MET A 247 -15.15 -11.79 3.63
CA MET A 247 -15.71 -11.96 2.29
C MET A 247 -15.43 -13.36 1.73
N LEU A 248 -14.21 -13.86 1.91
CA LEU A 248 -13.80 -15.19 1.44
C LEU A 248 -14.56 -16.29 2.17
N ALA A 249 -14.76 -16.12 3.48
CA ALA A 249 -15.46 -17.04 4.38
C ALA A 249 -15.02 -18.50 4.17
N ALA A 250 -13.70 -18.73 4.16
CA ALA A 250 -13.12 -20.04 3.91
C ALA A 250 -13.60 -21.08 4.93
N LYS A 251 -13.92 -22.29 4.43
CA LYS A 251 -14.41 -23.39 5.26
C LYS A 251 -13.33 -24.43 5.53
N SER A 252 -13.48 -25.18 6.62
CA SER A 252 -12.46 -26.12 7.13
C SER A 252 -12.11 -27.28 6.21
N ASP A 253 -12.99 -27.58 5.25
CA ASP A 253 -12.86 -28.63 4.24
C ASP A 253 -12.40 -28.08 2.87
N GLU A 254 -12.27 -26.77 2.72
CA GLU A 254 -11.92 -26.10 1.47
C GLU A 254 -10.41 -25.93 1.32
N ARG A 255 -9.93 -26.10 0.08
CA ARG A 255 -8.58 -25.69 -0.32
C ARG A 255 -8.67 -24.34 -1.03
N VAL A 256 -7.78 -23.42 -0.66
CA VAL A 256 -7.80 -22.03 -1.17
C VAL A 256 -6.53 -21.73 -1.96
N LEU A 257 -6.66 -21.03 -3.08
CA LEU A 257 -5.53 -20.42 -3.79
C LEU A 257 -5.27 -19.02 -3.26
N ASP A 258 -4.04 -18.71 -2.89
CA ASP A 258 -3.57 -17.34 -2.63
C ASP A 258 -2.62 -16.93 -3.76
N LEU A 259 -3.03 -15.95 -4.57
CA LEU A 259 -2.26 -15.47 -5.73
C LEU A 259 -1.56 -14.15 -5.36
N TYR A 260 -0.30 -14.02 -5.75
CA TYR A 260 0.55 -12.89 -5.36
C TYR A 260 0.77 -12.87 -3.84
N ALA A 261 1.02 -14.05 -3.27
CA ALA A 261 0.91 -14.31 -1.84
C ALA A 261 1.95 -13.57 -0.98
N GLY A 262 3.02 -13.03 -1.58
CA GLY A 262 4.10 -12.35 -0.87
C GLY A 262 4.64 -13.20 0.28
N ILE A 263 4.75 -12.59 1.45
CA ILE A 263 5.22 -13.25 2.68
C ILE A 263 4.14 -14.06 3.42
N GLY A 264 2.95 -14.19 2.84
CA GLY A 264 1.91 -15.09 3.33
C GLY A 264 1.09 -14.56 4.49
N THR A 265 0.99 -13.23 4.67
CA THR A 265 0.10 -12.63 5.69
C THR A 265 -1.34 -13.09 5.49
N ILE A 266 -1.83 -13.07 4.26
CA ILE A 266 -3.16 -13.57 3.88
C ILE A 266 -3.17 -15.11 3.93
N SER A 267 -2.27 -15.78 3.20
CA SER A 267 -2.10 -17.25 3.22
C SER A 267 -2.24 -17.89 4.61
N VAL A 268 -1.44 -17.44 5.57
CA VAL A 268 -1.40 -18.00 6.93
C VAL A 268 -2.73 -17.73 7.65
N SER A 269 -3.30 -16.54 7.47
CA SER A 269 -4.59 -16.17 8.09
C SER A 269 -5.75 -17.01 7.54
N VAL A 270 -5.76 -17.28 6.23
CA VAL A 270 -6.74 -18.18 5.58
C VAL A 270 -6.57 -19.62 6.08
N ALA A 271 -5.34 -20.11 6.20
CA ALA A 271 -5.04 -21.48 6.60
C ALA A 271 -5.52 -21.86 8.01
N ARG A 272 -5.88 -20.88 8.86
CA ARG A 272 -6.54 -21.12 10.15
C ARG A 272 -7.96 -21.67 10.01
N HIS A 273 -8.64 -21.32 8.92
CA HIS A 273 -10.05 -21.66 8.69
C HIS A 273 -10.23 -22.64 7.52
N ALA A 274 -9.23 -22.76 6.64
CA ALA A 274 -9.24 -23.65 5.47
C ALA A 274 -8.57 -25.02 5.76
N ALA A 275 -8.84 -26.01 4.91
CA ALA A 275 -8.14 -27.30 4.92
C ALA A 275 -6.65 -27.14 4.56
N SER A 276 -6.35 -26.35 3.53
CA SER A 276 -5.00 -25.93 3.17
C SER A 276 -5.03 -24.73 2.23
N VAL A 277 -3.89 -24.05 2.12
CA VAL A 277 -3.69 -22.96 1.17
C VAL A 277 -2.56 -23.29 0.21
N THR A 278 -2.77 -23.06 -1.07
CA THR A 278 -1.71 -23.06 -2.09
C THR A 278 -1.39 -21.63 -2.46
N ALA A 279 -0.20 -21.17 -2.08
CA ALA A 279 0.29 -19.81 -2.27
C ALA A 279 1.20 -19.73 -3.51
N ILE A 280 0.95 -18.77 -4.40
CA ILE A 280 1.76 -18.53 -5.59
C ILE A 280 2.43 -17.16 -5.48
N GLU A 281 3.76 -17.15 -5.59
CA GLU A 281 4.59 -15.94 -5.46
C GLU A 281 5.84 -16.07 -6.33
N GLU A 282 6.21 -15.02 -7.07
CA GLU A 282 7.35 -15.04 -7.98
C GLU A 282 8.66 -14.59 -7.32
N ASN A 283 8.58 -13.74 -6.31
CA ASN A 283 9.74 -13.18 -5.63
C ASN A 283 10.36 -14.24 -4.70
N PRO A 284 11.61 -14.68 -4.96
CA PRO A 284 12.23 -15.74 -4.19
C PRO A 284 12.46 -15.38 -2.71
N HIS A 285 12.70 -14.10 -2.39
CA HIS A 285 12.84 -13.64 -1.01
C HIS A 285 11.50 -13.68 -0.27
N ALA A 286 10.42 -13.27 -0.92
CA ALA A 286 9.07 -13.35 -0.35
C ALA A 286 8.65 -14.81 -0.13
N VAL A 287 8.92 -15.72 -1.07
CA VAL A 287 8.69 -17.17 -0.91
C VAL A 287 9.44 -17.74 0.29
N GLN A 288 10.73 -17.43 0.45
CA GLN A 288 11.54 -17.93 1.57
C GLN A 288 10.96 -17.47 2.91
N LEU A 289 10.60 -16.19 3.00
CA LEU A 289 10.03 -15.61 4.19
C LEU A 289 8.61 -16.11 4.46
N GLY A 290 7.80 -16.31 3.42
CA GLY A 290 6.47 -16.90 3.50
C GLY A 290 6.47 -18.34 4.01
N ARG A 291 7.41 -19.16 3.54
CA ARG A 291 7.62 -20.52 4.10
C ARG A 291 8.05 -20.48 5.56
N LEU A 292 8.87 -19.51 5.96
CA LEU A 292 9.22 -19.31 7.37
C LEU A 292 7.98 -18.91 8.19
N ASN A 293 7.19 -17.95 7.72
CA ASN A 293 5.97 -17.50 8.40
C ASN A 293 4.94 -18.62 8.52
N ALA A 294 4.77 -19.46 7.49
CA ALA A 294 3.93 -20.64 7.57
C ALA A 294 4.39 -21.60 8.68
N ARG A 295 5.71 -21.85 8.80
CA ARG A 295 6.27 -22.70 9.87
C ARG A 295 6.11 -22.09 11.25
N ILE A 296 6.41 -20.80 11.42
CA ILE A 296 6.26 -20.08 12.69
C ILE A 296 4.84 -20.24 13.24
N ASN A 297 3.85 -20.15 12.36
CA ASN A 297 2.43 -20.23 12.72
C ASN A 297 1.84 -21.63 12.63
N SER A 298 2.65 -22.67 12.36
CA SER A 298 2.16 -24.04 12.12
C SER A 298 1.02 -24.12 11.09
N ALA A 299 1.07 -23.26 10.07
CA ALA A 299 0.01 -23.10 9.09
C ALA A 299 0.19 -24.03 7.89
N ARG A 300 -0.93 -24.60 7.40
CA ARG A 300 -0.97 -25.52 6.25
C ARG A 300 -0.93 -24.74 4.92
N VAL A 301 0.22 -24.16 4.61
CA VAL A 301 0.46 -23.37 3.40
C VAL A 301 1.54 -24.03 2.53
N GLU A 302 1.21 -24.35 1.29
CA GLU A 302 2.16 -24.80 0.27
C GLU A 302 2.52 -23.64 -0.67
N TYR A 303 3.81 -23.32 -0.77
CA TYR A 303 4.32 -22.29 -1.67
C TYR A 303 4.79 -22.86 -3.00
N LEU A 304 4.19 -22.39 -4.09
CA LEU A 304 4.57 -22.66 -5.47
C LEU A 304 5.28 -21.43 -6.06
N PRO A 305 6.64 -21.44 -6.17
CA PRO A 305 7.38 -20.30 -6.68
C PRO A 305 7.17 -20.13 -8.18
N GLY A 306 6.86 -18.92 -8.63
CA GLY A 306 6.77 -18.59 -10.04
C GLY A 306 5.66 -17.58 -10.35
N LYS A 307 5.59 -17.20 -11.62
CA LYS A 307 4.55 -16.30 -12.11
C LYS A 307 3.18 -16.95 -12.03
N VAL A 308 2.18 -16.21 -11.59
CA VAL A 308 0.81 -16.70 -11.37
C VAL A 308 0.26 -17.40 -12.62
N GLU A 309 0.32 -16.76 -13.79
CA GLU A 309 -0.17 -17.31 -15.05
C GLU A 309 0.54 -18.59 -15.50
N ALA A 310 1.80 -18.79 -15.10
CA ALA A 310 2.57 -19.98 -15.45
C ALA A 310 2.25 -21.14 -14.49
N VAL A 311 2.20 -20.85 -13.19
CA VAL A 311 1.94 -21.86 -12.15
C VAL A 311 0.51 -22.38 -12.21
N LEU A 312 -0.48 -21.50 -12.46
CA LEU A 312 -1.89 -21.90 -12.52
C LEU A 312 -2.20 -22.95 -13.59
N ARG A 313 -1.42 -23.01 -14.68
CA ARG A 313 -1.56 -24.04 -15.74
C ARG A 313 -1.37 -25.46 -15.21
N GLY A 314 -0.55 -25.63 -14.18
CA GLY A 314 -0.29 -26.91 -13.54
C GLY A 314 -1.31 -27.31 -12.48
N ILE A 315 -2.20 -26.41 -12.08
CA ILE A 315 -3.20 -26.67 -11.05
C ILE A 315 -4.37 -27.47 -11.63
N ARG A 316 -4.81 -28.49 -10.90
CA ARG A 316 -5.89 -29.39 -11.34
C ARG A 316 -7.25 -28.70 -11.19
N LEU A 317 -8.14 -28.96 -12.15
CA LEU A 317 -9.54 -28.51 -12.08
C LEU A 317 -10.24 -29.05 -10.84
N GLY A 318 -11.06 -28.22 -10.18
CA GLY A 318 -11.79 -28.59 -8.97
C GLY A 318 -10.90 -28.81 -7.73
N GLN A 319 -9.59 -28.54 -7.82
CA GLN A 319 -8.70 -28.70 -6.69
C GLN A 319 -8.96 -27.64 -5.61
N HIS A 320 -9.36 -26.42 -5.96
CA HIS A 320 -9.55 -25.33 -5.00
C HIS A 320 -10.95 -24.75 -5.12
N GLN A 321 -11.61 -24.57 -3.98
CA GLN A 321 -13.00 -24.10 -3.91
C GLN A 321 -13.08 -22.57 -3.87
N ALA A 322 -12.02 -21.91 -3.41
CA ALA A 322 -11.94 -20.46 -3.37
C ALA A 322 -10.56 -19.96 -3.76
N ALA A 323 -10.47 -18.69 -4.16
CA ALA A 323 -9.19 -18.01 -4.34
C ALA A 323 -9.23 -16.58 -3.78
N ILE A 324 -8.07 -16.10 -3.35
CA ILE A 324 -7.81 -14.72 -2.98
C ILE A 324 -6.63 -14.21 -3.82
N LEU A 325 -6.70 -12.94 -4.23
CA LEU A 325 -5.67 -12.31 -5.04
C LEU A 325 -5.45 -10.86 -4.60
N ASP A 326 -4.19 -10.49 -4.42
CA ASP A 326 -3.72 -9.13 -4.08
C ASP A 326 -2.60 -8.71 -5.07
N PRO A 327 -2.94 -8.51 -6.36
CA PRO A 327 -1.95 -8.24 -7.41
C PRO A 327 -1.29 -6.87 -7.27
N PRO A 328 -0.17 -6.63 -7.98
CA PRO A 328 0.43 -5.30 -8.08
C PRO A 328 -0.52 -4.30 -8.77
N ARG A 329 -0.16 -3.01 -8.74
CA ARG A 329 -0.95 -1.91 -9.34
C ARG A 329 -1.40 -2.14 -10.79
N ALA A 330 -0.61 -2.90 -11.57
CA ALA A 330 -0.94 -3.25 -12.95
C ALA A 330 -2.18 -4.17 -13.09
N GLY A 331 -2.64 -4.76 -11.98
CA GLY A 331 -3.66 -5.81 -11.93
C GLY A 331 -3.10 -7.17 -12.32
N CYS A 332 -3.99 -8.10 -12.64
CA CYS A 332 -3.62 -9.43 -13.10
C CYS A 332 -3.23 -9.43 -14.58
N GLU A 333 -2.28 -10.30 -14.92
CA GLU A 333 -2.00 -10.63 -16.31
C GLU A 333 -3.25 -11.29 -16.95
N PRO A 334 -3.59 -10.99 -18.22
CA PRO A 334 -4.75 -11.60 -18.89
C PRO A 334 -4.73 -13.14 -18.86
N ALA A 335 -3.53 -13.74 -18.97
CA ALA A 335 -3.36 -15.18 -18.88
C ALA A 335 -3.65 -15.73 -17.47
N ALA A 336 -3.34 -14.98 -16.40
CA ALA A 336 -3.68 -15.38 -15.03
C ALA A 336 -5.19 -15.40 -14.82
N LEU A 337 -5.91 -14.38 -15.31
CA LEU A 337 -7.37 -14.34 -15.25
C LEU A 337 -8.00 -15.50 -16.03
N ALA A 338 -7.49 -15.79 -17.24
CA ALA A 338 -7.98 -16.90 -18.05
C ALA A 338 -7.81 -18.25 -17.33
N GLU A 339 -6.65 -18.49 -16.71
CA GLU A 339 -6.42 -19.71 -15.92
C GLU A 339 -7.30 -19.77 -14.67
N LEU A 340 -7.51 -18.65 -13.98
CA LEU A 340 -8.39 -18.59 -12.82
C LEU A 340 -9.86 -18.91 -13.20
N ILE A 341 -10.32 -18.38 -14.34
CA ILE A 341 -11.64 -18.70 -14.91
C ILE A 341 -11.73 -20.19 -15.28
N ARG A 342 -10.68 -20.74 -15.90
CA ARG A 342 -10.60 -22.18 -16.25
C ARG A 342 -10.70 -23.06 -15.00
N LEU A 343 -9.97 -22.72 -13.95
CA LEU A 343 -9.97 -23.45 -12.68
C LEU A 343 -11.32 -23.37 -11.96
N GLY A 344 -12.02 -22.26 -12.13
CA GLY A 344 -13.41 -22.10 -11.70
C GLY A 344 -13.68 -22.26 -10.21
N PRO A 345 -12.86 -21.69 -9.28
CA PRO A 345 -13.25 -21.64 -7.87
C PRO A 345 -14.64 -21.00 -7.69
N GLU A 346 -15.39 -21.45 -6.70
CA GLU A 346 -16.74 -20.96 -6.44
C GLU A 346 -16.75 -19.51 -5.97
N ARG A 347 -15.72 -19.11 -5.21
CA ARG A 347 -15.56 -17.78 -4.61
C ARG A 347 -14.19 -17.19 -4.92
N LEU A 348 -14.19 -15.91 -5.28
CA LEU A 348 -12.99 -15.11 -5.50
C LEU A 348 -13.05 -13.86 -4.63
N VAL A 349 -11.96 -13.58 -3.90
CA VAL A 349 -11.75 -12.28 -3.27
C VAL A 349 -10.61 -11.56 -3.97
N TYR A 350 -10.91 -10.41 -4.55
CA TYR A 350 -9.94 -9.55 -5.21
C TYR A 350 -9.67 -8.32 -4.32
N VAL A 351 -8.44 -8.20 -3.84
CA VAL A 351 -7.91 -7.01 -3.16
C VAL A 351 -7.14 -6.16 -4.18
N SER A 352 -7.37 -4.86 -4.23
CA SER A 352 -6.71 -3.99 -5.21
C SER A 352 -6.46 -2.57 -4.71
N CYS A 353 -5.25 -2.10 -4.98
CA CYS A 353 -4.77 -0.74 -4.74
C CYS A 353 -4.97 0.24 -5.91
N GLU A 354 -5.53 -0.21 -7.03
CA GLU A 354 -5.73 0.59 -8.25
C GLU A 354 -7.14 0.36 -8.84
N PRO A 355 -8.09 1.29 -8.62
CA PRO A 355 -9.48 1.12 -9.05
C PRO A 355 -9.66 0.84 -10.55
N SER A 356 -8.79 1.41 -11.40
CA SER A 356 -8.91 1.29 -12.86
C SER A 356 -8.58 -0.13 -13.35
N THR A 357 -7.49 -0.72 -12.86
CA THR A 357 -7.09 -2.09 -13.21
C THR A 357 -7.97 -3.11 -12.49
N HIS A 358 -8.42 -2.81 -11.27
CA HIS A 358 -9.44 -3.61 -10.57
C HIS A 358 -10.71 -3.74 -11.43
N ALA A 359 -11.29 -2.62 -11.88
CA ALA A 359 -12.50 -2.62 -12.70
C ALA A 359 -12.31 -3.40 -14.03
N ARG A 360 -11.16 -3.24 -14.69
CA ARG A 360 -10.78 -4.00 -15.90
C ARG A 360 -10.78 -5.50 -15.66
N ASP A 361 -10.19 -5.95 -14.55
CA ASP A 361 -10.06 -7.38 -14.26
C ASP A 361 -11.40 -7.97 -13.81
N LEU A 362 -12.16 -7.24 -12.98
CA LEU A 362 -13.50 -7.64 -12.56
C LEU A 362 -14.44 -7.85 -13.74
N ILE A 363 -14.44 -6.97 -14.75
CA ILE A 363 -15.30 -7.18 -15.93
C ILE A 363 -14.84 -8.40 -16.74
N GLY A 364 -13.53 -8.69 -16.76
CA GLY A 364 -12.99 -9.93 -17.33
C GLY A 364 -13.52 -11.18 -16.62
N LEU A 365 -13.48 -11.19 -15.29
CA LEU A 365 -14.02 -12.28 -14.46
C LEU A 365 -15.54 -12.42 -14.64
N VAL A 366 -16.28 -11.31 -14.68
CA VAL A 366 -17.73 -11.33 -14.91
C VAL A 366 -18.09 -11.93 -16.26
N ARG A 367 -17.37 -11.55 -17.32
CA ARG A 367 -17.51 -12.17 -18.65
C ARG A 367 -17.11 -13.65 -18.65
N GLY A 368 -16.21 -14.04 -17.76
CA GLY A 368 -15.79 -15.42 -17.49
C GLY A 368 -16.78 -16.24 -16.66
N GLY A 369 -17.98 -15.72 -16.36
CA GLY A 369 -19.01 -16.45 -15.65
C GLY A 369 -19.09 -16.19 -14.15
N TYR A 370 -18.45 -15.14 -13.64
CA TYR A 370 -18.59 -14.69 -12.25
C TYR A 370 -19.62 -13.56 -12.12
N ARG A 371 -20.02 -13.28 -10.88
CA ARG A 371 -20.81 -12.11 -10.50
C ARG A 371 -20.21 -11.46 -9.27
N VAL A 372 -20.05 -10.14 -9.30
CA VAL A 372 -19.70 -9.36 -8.11
C VAL A 372 -20.87 -9.38 -7.13
N ARG A 373 -20.61 -9.80 -5.89
CA ARG A 373 -21.60 -9.93 -4.82
C ARG A 373 -21.51 -8.82 -3.79
N ARG A 374 -20.29 -8.54 -3.33
CA ARG A 374 -20.00 -7.52 -2.32
C ARG A 374 -18.74 -6.77 -2.70
N ALA A 375 -18.64 -5.54 -2.24
CA ALA A 375 -17.42 -4.78 -2.31
C ALA A 375 -17.22 -3.97 -1.03
N ALA A 376 -15.98 -3.57 -0.79
CA ALA A 376 -15.60 -2.66 0.28
C ALA A 376 -14.46 -1.78 -0.21
N ILE A 377 -14.38 -0.57 0.35
CA ILE A 377 -13.29 0.37 0.15
C ILE A 377 -12.66 0.59 1.51
N VAL A 378 -11.35 0.41 1.61
CA VAL A 378 -10.60 0.64 2.84
C VAL A 378 -9.66 1.81 2.59
N ASP A 379 -9.77 2.83 3.44
CA ASP A 379 -8.86 3.97 3.38
C ASP A 379 -7.51 3.60 4.00
N MET A 380 -6.69 2.84 3.28
CA MET A 380 -5.36 2.44 3.72
C MET A 380 -4.40 3.63 3.89
N PHE A 381 -4.62 4.70 3.15
CA PHE A 381 -3.75 5.87 3.13
C PHE A 381 -4.57 7.16 3.22
N PRO A 382 -5.07 7.50 4.43
CA PRO A 382 -5.70 8.79 4.66
C PRO A 382 -4.84 9.95 4.20
N GLN A 383 -5.44 11.10 3.88
CA GLN A 383 -4.73 12.30 3.40
C GLN A 383 -4.10 12.17 2.00
N THR A 384 -4.17 11.00 1.38
CA THR A 384 -3.70 10.72 0.02
C THR A 384 -4.86 10.30 -0.88
N TYR A 385 -4.69 10.37 -2.20
CA TYR A 385 -5.70 9.86 -3.14
C TYR A 385 -5.70 8.32 -3.26
N HIS A 386 -4.77 7.60 -2.64
CA HIS A 386 -4.68 6.14 -2.77
C HIS A 386 -5.89 5.45 -2.16
N ILE A 387 -6.33 4.37 -2.80
CA ILE A 387 -7.56 3.65 -2.47
C ILE A 387 -7.24 2.16 -2.48
N GLU A 388 -7.59 1.46 -1.41
CA GLU A 388 -7.68 0.00 -1.41
C GLU A 388 -9.14 -0.41 -1.54
N SER A 389 -9.41 -1.41 -2.36
CA SER A 389 -10.75 -1.93 -2.60
C SER A 389 -10.74 -3.45 -2.60
N VAL A 390 -11.81 -4.04 -2.07
CA VAL A 390 -12.01 -5.48 -2.01
C VAL A 390 -13.30 -5.81 -2.74
N ALA A 391 -13.29 -6.83 -3.59
CA ALA A 391 -14.49 -7.35 -4.24
C ALA A 391 -14.61 -8.86 -4.02
N LEU A 392 -15.79 -9.29 -3.59
CA LEU A 392 -16.19 -10.69 -3.59
C LEU A 392 -16.92 -11.00 -4.90
N LEU A 393 -16.43 -12.00 -5.62
CA LEU A 393 -17.11 -12.59 -6.76
C LEU A 393 -17.48 -14.03 -6.48
N GLU A 394 -18.62 -14.45 -7.00
CA GLU A 394 -19.07 -15.84 -6.98
C GLU A 394 -19.31 -16.31 -8.40
N ARG A 395 -19.01 -17.58 -8.65
CA ARG A 395 -19.30 -18.21 -9.94
C ARG A 395 -20.82 -18.30 -10.14
N ASN A 396 -21.31 -17.94 -11.31
CA ASN A 396 -22.69 -18.21 -11.68
C ASN A 396 -22.84 -19.74 -11.75
N GLY A 397 -23.82 -20.28 -11.01
CA GLY A 397 -24.14 -21.70 -10.98
C GLY A 397 -24.59 -22.24 -12.33
#